data_AF-S8DKE8-F1
#
_entry.id   AF-S8DKE8-F1
#
_cell.length_a   1.000
_cell.length_b   1.000
_cell.length_c   1.000
_cell.angle_alpha   90.00
_cell.angle_beta   90.00
_cell.angle_gamma   90.00
#
_symmetry.space_group_name_H-M   'P 1'
#
loop_
_entity.id
_entity.type
_entity.pdbx_description
1 polymer ?
#
loop_
_entity_poly.entity_id
_entity_poly.type
_entity_poly.pdbx_seq_one_letter_code
_entity_poly.pdbx_strand_id
1 'polypeptide(L)'
;MVEKEPTSPVSPLAQFPPLLPTESRSRAPEFYGFVAWTSTYLMFCVYVLWALLPDEYIIGLGITWYPNREWAILLPAYSIVLVLLTYFTYFALALSGTPPFSDISTITDSRAHLLPATGENLYLAHAKLNAIPEMCDIPIGLVNRVTYGRRRDIGVEKERAQSES
;
A
#
# COMPACT_ATOMS: atom_id res chain seq x y z
N MET A 1 -3.18 -3.84 -40.67
CA MET A 1 -2.80 -2.61 -39.95
C MET A 1 -4.07 -1.94 -39.49
N VAL A 2 -4.44 -2.11 -38.23
CA VAL A 2 -5.54 -1.37 -37.59
C VAL A 2 -4.95 -0.84 -36.30
N GLU A 3 -4.62 0.45 -36.30
CA GLU A 3 -4.28 1.20 -35.09
C GLU A 3 -5.46 1.12 -34.13
N LYS A 4 -5.21 0.69 -32.90
CA LYS A 4 -6.20 0.75 -31.84
C LYS A 4 -5.95 2.05 -31.08
N GLU A 5 -6.93 2.95 -31.13
CA GLU A 5 -6.90 4.29 -30.56
C GLU A 5 -6.29 4.33 -29.15
N PRO A 6 -5.35 5.25 -28.87
CA PRO A 6 -4.93 5.51 -27.52
C PRO A 6 -6.06 6.25 -26.80
N THR A 7 -6.45 5.75 -25.63
CA THR A 7 -7.35 6.41 -24.66
C THR A 7 -8.83 6.02 -24.77
N SER A 8 -9.14 4.77 -24.44
CA SER A 8 -10.49 4.38 -24.04
C SER A 8 -10.79 4.93 -22.62
N PRO A 9 -11.94 5.60 -22.39
CA PRO A 9 -12.30 6.18 -21.09
C PRO A 9 -12.51 5.15 -19.96
N VAL A 10 -12.47 3.86 -20.28
CA VAL A 10 -12.73 2.75 -19.35
C VAL A 10 -11.45 2.24 -18.67
N SER A 11 -10.26 2.69 -19.09
CA SER A 11 -8.98 2.33 -18.44
C SER A 11 -8.06 3.56 -18.25
N PRO A 12 -8.21 4.33 -17.16
CA PRO A 12 -7.52 5.61 -16.97
C PRO A 12 -6.02 5.49 -16.65
N LEU A 13 -5.42 4.29 -16.68
CA LEU A 13 -4.00 4.10 -16.38
C LEU A 13 -3.29 3.49 -17.60
N ALA A 14 -2.80 4.34 -18.49
CA ALA A 14 -1.71 3.95 -19.36
C ALA A 14 -0.50 3.65 -18.46
N GLN A 15 -0.15 2.36 -18.32
CA GLN A 15 1.05 1.97 -17.58
C GLN A 15 2.26 2.61 -18.26
N PHE A 16 3.02 3.40 -17.49
CA PHE A 16 4.29 3.97 -17.94
C PHE A 16 5.44 3.16 -17.32
N PRO A 17 6.45 2.71 -18.11
CA PRO A 17 6.60 2.95 -19.56
C PRO A 17 5.60 2.15 -20.42
N PRO A 18 5.27 2.65 -21.62
CA PRO A 18 4.28 2.02 -22.51
C PRO A 18 4.67 0.57 -22.81
N LEU A 19 3.73 -0.35 -22.62
CA LEU A 19 3.92 -1.75 -22.99
C LEU A 19 4.27 -1.83 -24.48
N LEU A 20 5.39 -2.49 -24.79
CA LEU A 20 5.82 -2.70 -26.16
C LEU A 20 4.72 -3.43 -26.96
N PRO A 21 4.57 -3.15 -28.27
CA PRO A 21 3.67 -3.87 -29.15
C PRO A 21 3.75 -5.39 -28.95
N THR A 22 2.63 -6.11 -29.03
CA THR A 22 2.59 -7.57 -28.80
C THR A 22 3.58 -8.36 -29.66
N GLU A 23 3.94 -7.83 -30.84
CA GLU A 23 4.95 -8.38 -31.75
C GLU A 23 6.40 -8.23 -31.24
N SER A 24 6.70 -7.20 -30.45
CA SER A 24 8.04 -6.94 -29.90
C SER A 24 8.17 -7.25 -28.40
N ARG A 25 7.06 -7.64 -27.75
CA ARG A 25 7.06 -8.12 -26.37
C ARG A 25 7.70 -9.51 -26.33
N SER A 26 8.81 -9.62 -25.60
CA SER A 26 9.43 -10.93 -25.34
C SER A 26 8.42 -11.86 -24.66
N ARG A 27 8.15 -13.02 -25.27
CA ARG A 27 7.28 -14.08 -24.71
C ARG A 27 7.97 -14.85 -23.56
N ALA A 28 9.23 -14.55 -23.28
CA ALA A 28 10.03 -15.24 -22.27
C ALA A 28 9.36 -15.31 -20.88
N PRO A 29 8.73 -14.25 -20.33
CA PRO A 29 8.08 -14.32 -19.02
C PRO A 29 6.95 -15.36 -18.94
N GLU A 30 6.19 -15.55 -20.02
CA GLU A 30 5.10 -16.53 -20.08
C GLU A 30 5.62 -17.97 -20.04
N PHE A 31 6.72 -18.23 -20.75
CA PHE A 31 7.38 -19.53 -20.73
C PHE A 31 8.01 -19.83 -19.37
N TYR A 32 8.68 -18.87 -18.75
CA TYR A 32 9.25 -19.06 -17.41
C TYR A 32 8.15 -19.34 -16.39
N GLY A 33 7.03 -18.62 -16.45
CA GLY A 33 5.87 -18.88 -15.60
C GLY A 33 5.31 -20.29 -15.78
N PHE A 34 5.16 -20.75 -17.03
CA PHE A 34 4.69 -22.12 -17.31
C PHE A 34 5.66 -23.19 -16.81
N VAL A 35 6.96 -23.03 -17.06
CA VAL A 35 7.99 -23.98 -16.61
C VAL A 35 8.08 -23.98 -15.09
N ALA A 36 8.05 -22.82 -14.45
CA ALA A 36 8.05 -22.71 -12.99
C ALA A 36 6.79 -23.37 -12.39
N TRP A 37 5.62 -23.14 -12.96
CA TRP A 37 4.37 -23.71 -12.48
C TRP A 37 4.35 -25.24 -12.62
N THR A 38 4.68 -25.77 -13.80
CA THR A 38 4.72 -27.21 -14.06
C THR A 38 5.77 -27.92 -13.20
N SER A 39 6.98 -27.36 -13.09
CA SER A 39 8.04 -27.93 -12.24
C SER A 39 7.68 -27.89 -10.75
N THR A 40 7.06 -26.80 -10.27
CA THR A 40 6.61 -26.69 -8.87
C THR A 40 5.54 -27.74 -8.56
N TYR A 41 4.57 -27.92 -9.44
CA TYR A 41 3.51 -28.92 -9.25
C TYR A 41 4.07 -30.35 -9.29
N LEU A 42 4.99 -30.63 -10.22
CA LEU A 42 5.65 -31.93 -10.31
C LEU A 42 6.46 -32.24 -9.05
N MET A 43 7.27 -31.29 -8.56
CA MET A 43 8.00 -31.45 -7.30
C MET A 43 7.05 -31.62 -6.11
N PHE A 44 5.94 -30.89 -6.08
CA PHE A 44 4.94 -31.03 -5.03
C PHE A 44 4.30 -32.42 -5.03
N CYS A 45 3.95 -32.97 -6.20
CA CYS A 45 3.44 -34.34 -6.30
C CYS A 45 4.47 -35.36 -5.80
N VAL A 46 5.74 -35.23 -6.21
CA VAL A 46 6.83 -36.10 -5.74
C VAL A 46 7.00 -35.99 -4.22
N TYR A 47 6.93 -34.78 -3.67
CA TYR A 47 7.00 -34.53 -2.23
C TYR A 47 5.84 -35.19 -1.47
N VAL A 48 4.60 -35.04 -1.95
CA VAL A 48 3.42 -35.67 -1.32
C VAL A 48 3.50 -37.19 -1.40
N LEU A 49 3.89 -37.74 -2.56
CA LEU A 49 4.11 -39.16 -2.72
C LEU A 49 5.17 -39.67 -1.75
N TRP A 50 6.32 -39.00 -1.66
CA TRP A 50 7.38 -39.34 -0.70
C TRP A 50 6.91 -39.26 0.77
N ALA A 51 6.10 -38.25 1.11
CA ALA A 51 5.59 -38.07 2.48
C ALA A 51 4.57 -39.17 2.88
N LEU A 52 3.74 -39.65 1.94
CA LEU A 52 2.62 -40.55 2.23
C LEU A 52 2.88 -42.03 1.90
N LEU A 53 3.76 -42.36 0.95
CA LEU A 53 4.05 -43.76 0.61
C LEU A 53 4.78 -44.47 1.76
N PRO A 54 4.44 -45.72 2.11
CA PRO A 54 5.23 -46.49 3.07
C PRO A 54 6.60 -46.90 2.52
N ASP A 55 7.54 -47.19 3.43
CA ASP A 55 8.96 -47.47 3.13
C ASP A 55 9.16 -48.58 2.11
N GLU A 56 8.32 -49.61 2.15
CA GLU A 56 8.39 -50.79 1.29
C GLU A 56 8.36 -50.42 -0.20
N TYR A 57 7.51 -49.47 -0.60
CA TYR A 57 7.41 -49.02 -1.98
C TYR A 57 8.60 -48.14 -2.39
N ILE A 58 9.11 -47.31 -1.48
CA ILE A 58 10.26 -46.42 -1.73
C ILE A 58 11.54 -47.25 -1.91
N ILE A 59 11.74 -48.25 -1.04
CA ILE A 59 12.86 -49.18 -1.14
C ILE A 59 12.72 -50.06 -2.39
N GLY A 60 11.49 -50.48 -2.72
CA GLY A 60 11.18 -51.21 -3.96
C GLY A 60 11.49 -50.42 -5.25
N LEU A 61 11.42 -49.09 -5.20
CA LEU A 61 11.85 -48.18 -6.27
C LEU A 61 13.40 -48.06 -6.37
N GLY A 62 14.15 -48.68 -5.47
CA GLY A 62 15.62 -48.65 -5.43
C GLY A 62 16.20 -47.46 -4.65
N ILE A 63 15.36 -46.70 -3.93
CA ILE A 63 15.81 -45.54 -3.14
C ILE A 63 16.17 -46.04 -1.73
N THR A 64 17.46 -46.26 -1.50
CA THR A 64 17.98 -46.78 -0.23
C THR A 64 18.29 -45.69 0.80
N TRP A 65 18.42 -44.43 0.36
CA TRP A 65 18.70 -43.30 1.24
C TRP A 65 17.78 -42.12 0.90
N TYR A 66 17.04 -41.66 1.90
CA TYR A 66 16.19 -40.47 1.84
C TYR A 66 16.16 -39.80 3.24
N PRO A 67 15.89 -38.48 3.34
CA PRO A 67 15.88 -37.77 4.62
C PRO A 67 14.77 -38.29 5.55
N ASN A 68 14.87 -38.04 6.86
CA ASN A 68 13.85 -38.48 7.82
C ASN A 68 12.45 -37.97 7.43
N ARG A 69 11.40 -38.80 7.57
CA ARG A 69 10.01 -38.46 7.22
C ARG A 69 9.46 -37.27 8.00
N GLU A 70 10.02 -36.98 9.17
CA GLU A 70 9.67 -35.80 9.97
C GLU A 70 9.83 -34.49 9.19
N TRP A 71 10.72 -34.42 8.20
CA TRP A 71 10.84 -33.24 7.34
C TRP A 71 9.56 -32.95 6.54
N ALA A 72 8.70 -33.94 6.32
CA ALA A 72 7.40 -33.73 5.69
C ALA A 72 6.47 -32.85 6.54
N ILE A 73 6.54 -32.90 7.88
CA ILE A 73 5.76 -32.01 8.75
C ILE A 73 6.52 -30.73 9.08
N LEU A 74 7.85 -30.80 9.22
CA LEU A 74 8.66 -29.64 9.59
C LEU A 74 8.63 -28.57 8.49
N LEU A 75 8.78 -28.94 7.21
CA LEU A 75 8.76 -27.97 6.10
C LEU A 75 7.51 -27.08 6.07
N PRO A 76 6.27 -27.62 6.07
CA PRO A 76 5.07 -26.79 6.10
C PRO A 76 4.87 -26.05 7.43
N ALA A 77 5.31 -26.60 8.57
CA ALA A 77 5.22 -25.89 9.84
C ALA A 77 6.14 -24.66 9.87
N TYR A 78 7.41 -24.81 9.47
CA TYR A 78 8.37 -23.71 9.42
C TYR A 78 8.02 -22.69 8.33
N SER A 79 7.41 -23.09 7.22
CA SER A 79 6.98 -22.14 6.19
C SER A 79 5.91 -21.17 6.70
N ILE A 80 4.94 -21.66 7.48
CA ILE A 80 3.93 -20.81 8.15
C ILE A 80 4.59 -19.84 9.13
N VAL A 81 5.52 -20.34 9.95
CA VAL A 81 6.26 -19.50 10.91
C VAL A 81 7.06 -18.41 10.17
N LEU A 82 7.70 -18.74 9.06
CA LEU A 82 8.45 -17.79 8.24
C LEU A 82 7.52 -16.72 7.66
N VAL A 83 6.36 -17.10 7.11
CA VAL A 83 5.37 -16.15 6.58
C VAL A 83 4.90 -15.19 7.67
N LEU A 84 4.53 -15.71 8.85
CA LEU A 84 4.13 -14.88 9.99
C LEU A 84 5.26 -13.95 10.41
N LEU A 85 6.49 -14.46 10.52
CA LEU A 85 7.66 -13.66 10.87
C LEU A 85 7.91 -12.54 9.86
N THR A 86 7.73 -12.78 8.56
CA THR A 86 7.83 -11.73 7.54
C THR A 86 6.81 -10.62 7.77
N TYR A 87 5.55 -10.96 8.06
CA TYR A 87 4.52 -9.96 8.37
C TYR A 87 4.82 -9.18 9.65
N PHE A 88 5.21 -9.86 10.72
CA PHE A 88 5.62 -9.20 11.96
C PHE A 88 6.81 -8.27 11.75
N THR A 89 7.80 -8.70 10.96
CA THR A 89 8.98 -7.89 10.64
C THR A 89 8.59 -6.67 9.82
N TYR A 90 7.74 -6.84 8.80
CA TYR A 90 7.22 -5.75 8.00
C TYR A 90 6.45 -4.74 8.86
N PHE A 91 5.57 -5.23 9.75
CA PHE A 91 4.83 -4.38 10.69
C PHE A 91 5.75 -3.62 11.64
N ALA A 92 6.74 -4.30 12.22
CA ALA A 92 7.75 -3.67 13.06
C ALA A 92 8.54 -2.59 12.31
N LEU A 93 8.90 -2.86 11.05
CA LEU A 93 9.62 -1.92 10.21
C LEU A 93 8.74 -0.71 9.85
N ALA A 94 7.48 -0.93 9.51
CA ALA A 94 6.51 0.13 9.25
C ALA A 94 6.31 1.02 10.48
N LEU A 95 6.16 0.44 11.66
CA LEU A 95 6.09 1.19 12.92
C LEU A 95 7.39 1.96 13.20
N SER A 96 8.56 1.34 12.97
CA SER A 96 9.85 2.00 13.17
C SER A 96 10.09 3.17 12.21
N GLY A 97 9.48 3.12 11.02
CA GLY A 97 9.53 4.18 10.02
C GLY A 97 8.45 5.25 10.18
N THR A 98 7.53 5.10 11.13
CA THR A 98 6.46 6.08 11.35
C THR A 98 6.99 7.24 12.22
N PRO A 99 6.83 8.52 11.82
CA PRO A 99 7.16 9.67 12.65
C PRO A 99 6.35 9.68 13.96
N PRO A 100 6.80 10.41 15.00
CA PRO A 100 6.01 10.56 16.22
C PRO A 100 4.65 11.20 15.92
N PHE A 101 3.59 10.76 16.62
CA PHE A 101 2.20 11.22 16.39
C PHE A 101 2.00 12.74 16.52
N SER A 102 2.90 13.42 17.22
CA SER A 102 2.86 14.88 17.38
C SER A 102 3.40 15.65 16.17
N ASP A 103 4.03 14.97 15.21
CA ASP A 103 4.63 15.59 14.05
C ASP A 103 3.65 15.65 12.87
N ILE A 104 3.56 16.84 12.25
CA ILE A 104 2.70 17.10 11.10
C ILE A 104 3.11 16.25 9.88
N SER A 105 4.36 15.80 9.82
CA SER A 105 4.90 14.89 8.80
C SER A 105 4.17 13.54 8.72
N THR A 106 3.35 13.20 9.73
CA THR A 106 2.47 12.02 9.71
C THR A 106 1.27 12.21 8.77
N ILE A 107 0.84 13.46 8.55
CA ILE A 107 -0.34 13.83 7.74
C ILE A 107 0.09 14.52 6.44
N THR A 108 1.23 15.21 6.44
CA THR A 108 1.78 15.91 5.28
C THR A 108 3.03 15.22 4.76
N ASP A 109 3.18 15.14 3.45
CA ASP A 109 4.41 14.69 2.81
C ASP A 109 5.21 15.88 2.25
N SER A 110 6.34 15.59 1.60
CA SER A 110 7.19 16.61 0.95
C SER A 110 6.62 17.16 -0.35
N ARG A 111 5.51 16.59 -0.85
CA ARG A 111 4.82 17.03 -2.07
C ARG A 111 3.57 17.85 -1.78
N ALA A 112 3.14 17.92 -0.52
CA ALA A 112 2.04 18.75 -0.06
C ALA A 112 2.26 20.21 -0.45
N HIS A 113 1.31 20.79 -1.17
CA HIS A 113 1.40 22.15 -1.67
C HIS A 113 0.81 23.12 -0.65
N LEU A 114 1.51 23.31 0.48
CA LEU A 114 1.08 24.19 1.56
C LEU A 114 1.61 25.61 1.36
N LEU A 115 0.74 26.61 1.54
CA LEU A 115 1.15 28.01 1.49
C LEU A 115 2.04 28.36 2.71
N PRO A 116 3.13 29.15 2.53
CA PRO A 116 4.05 29.49 3.61
C PRO A 116 3.36 30.29 4.73
N ALA A 117 3.69 29.98 5.99
CA ALA A 117 3.04 30.52 7.19
C ALA A 117 3.46 31.98 7.55
N THR A 118 4.18 32.68 6.68
CA THR A 118 4.79 33.97 7.00
C THR A 118 3.79 35.13 6.85
N GLY A 119 3.35 35.67 7.99
CA GLY A 119 2.95 37.08 8.15
C GLY A 119 1.52 37.48 7.80
N GLU A 120 0.90 36.88 6.79
CA GLU A 120 -0.51 37.12 6.46
C GLU A 120 -1.23 35.80 6.17
N ASN A 121 -2.52 35.71 6.51
CA ASN A 121 -3.33 34.55 6.13
C ASN A 121 -3.54 34.57 4.61
N LEU A 122 -2.58 34.02 3.85
CA LEU A 122 -2.61 33.99 2.39
C LEU A 122 -3.92 33.37 1.86
N TYR A 123 -4.45 32.38 2.58
CA TYR A 123 -5.77 31.79 2.33
C TYR A 123 -6.91 32.82 2.27
N LEU A 124 -6.87 33.89 3.08
CA LEU A 124 -7.83 34.99 3.04
C LEU A 124 -7.56 35.97 1.88
N ALA A 125 -6.30 36.15 1.49
CA ALA A 125 -5.95 36.96 0.31
C ALA A 125 -6.49 36.33 -0.98
N HIS A 126 -6.47 34.99 -1.06
CA HIS A 126 -7.04 34.22 -2.17
C HIS A 126 -8.56 34.03 -2.08
N ALA A 127 -9.21 34.40 -0.98
CA ALA A 127 -10.67 34.38 -0.81
C ALA A 127 -11.37 35.64 -1.38
N LYS A 128 -10.62 36.59 -1.95
CA LYS A 128 -11.19 37.80 -2.57
C LYS A 128 -11.93 37.43 -3.85
N LEU A 129 -13.10 38.05 -4.08
CA LEU A 129 -14.02 37.75 -5.19
C LEU A 129 -13.38 37.82 -6.60
N ASN A 130 -12.29 38.58 -6.75
CA ASN A 130 -11.58 38.80 -8.02
C ASN A 130 -10.21 38.11 -8.08
N ALA A 131 -9.84 37.28 -7.09
CA ALA A 131 -8.59 36.53 -7.10
C ALA A 131 -8.82 35.15 -7.70
N ILE A 132 -7.96 34.72 -8.63
CA ILE A 132 -7.88 33.32 -9.06
C ILE A 132 -6.96 32.62 -8.05
N PRO A 133 -7.46 31.71 -7.20
CA PRO A 133 -6.63 31.03 -6.22
C PRO A 133 -5.67 30.06 -6.93
N GLU A 134 -4.41 30.03 -6.48
CA GLU A 134 -3.49 28.95 -6.85
C GLU A 134 -3.97 27.63 -6.23
N MET A 135 -3.74 26.52 -6.94
CA MET A 135 -4.11 25.19 -6.48
C MET A 135 -3.16 24.77 -5.35
N CYS A 136 -3.62 24.92 -4.11
CA CYS A 136 -2.87 24.61 -2.90
C CYS A 136 -3.70 23.75 -1.95
N ASP A 137 -3.01 22.96 -1.12
CA ASP A 137 -3.63 22.14 -0.10
C ASP A 137 -3.98 23.01 1.13
N ILE A 138 -5.18 22.81 1.66
CA ILE A 138 -5.63 23.50 2.88
C ILE A 138 -5.32 22.60 4.08
N PRO A 139 -4.55 23.07 5.09
CA PRO A 139 -4.19 22.25 6.23
C PRO A 139 -5.45 21.84 7.00
N ILE A 140 -5.53 20.56 7.36
CA ILE A 140 -6.70 19.97 8.03
C ILE A 140 -7.07 20.69 9.34
N GLY A 141 -6.07 21.21 10.07
CA GLY A 141 -6.30 22.01 11.27
C GLY A 141 -7.07 23.31 10.99
N LEU A 142 -6.83 23.96 9.85
CA LEU A 142 -7.56 25.15 9.43
C LEU A 142 -8.98 24.81 9.01
N VAL A 143 -9.17 23.74 8.23
CA VAL A 143 -10.49 23.22 7.87
C VAL A 143 -11.30 22.93 9.13
N ASN A 144 -10.73 22.12 10.05
CA ASN A 144 -11.40 21.73 11.29
C ASN A 144 -11.79 22.94 12.15
N ARG A 145 -10.90 23.95 12.24
CA ARG A 145 -11.21 25.20 12.96
C ARG A 145 -12.32 26.01 12.30
N VAL A 146 -12.40 26.05 10.98
CA VAL A 146 -13.45 26.80 10.26
C VAL A 146 -14.78 26.07 10.30
N THR A 147 -14.78 24.75 10.11
CA THR A 147 -16.01 23.94 10.05
C THR A 147 -16.58 23.61 11.43
N TYR A 148 -15.72 23.37 12.42
CA TYR A 148 -16.12 22.93 13.76
C TYR A 148 -15.74 23.90 14.89
N GLY A 149 -15.04 24.99 14.58
CA GLY A 149 -14.70 26.01 15.58
C GLY A 149 -15.97 26.59 16.20
N ARG A 150 -16.15 26.38 17.51
CA ARG A 150 -17.24 27.00 18.27
C ARG A 150 -17.13 28.52 18.13
N ARG A 151 -18.10 29.14 17.46
CA ARG A 151 -18.31 30.58 17.49
C ARG A 151 -18.46 30.96 18.97
N ARG A 152 -17.48 31.66 19.54
CA ARG A 152 -17.68 32.23 20.88
C ARG A 152 -18.82 33.22 20.72
N ASP A 153 -19.95 32.93 21.33
CA ASP A 153 -21.10 33.81 21.34
C ASP A 153 -20.74 35.06 22.15
N ILE A 154 -20.30 36.09 21.44
CA ILE A 154 -20.01 37.44 21.97
C ILE A 154 -21.30 38.12 22.51
N GLY A 155 -22.44 37.42 22.54
CA GLY A 155 -23.73 37.95 22.99
C GLY A 155 -23.93 37.99 24.51
N VAL A 156 -23.31 37.10 25.29
CA VAL A 156 -23.65 36.96 26.72
C VAL A 156 -23.01 38.03 27.62
N GLU A 157 -21.88 38.61 27.20
CA GLU A 157 -21.20 39.66 28.00
C GLU A 157 -21.91 41.02 27.92
N LYS A 158 -22.67 41.28 26.83
CA LYS A 158 -23.42 42.53 26.68
C LYS A 158 -24.68 42.56 27.56
N GLU A 159 -25.35 41.43 27.78
CA GLU A 159 -26.52 41.37 28.66
C GLU A 159 -26.15 41.48 30.15
N ARG A 160 -25.01 40.92 30.58
CA ARG A 160 -24.54 41.12 31.97
C ARG A 160 -24.18 42.58 32.27
N ALA A 161 -23.48 43.24 31.35
CA ALA A 161 -23.10 44.64 31.50
C ALA A 161 -24.30 45.62 31.44
N GLN A 162 -25.42 45.23 30.82
CA GLN A 162 -26.68 46.00 30.84
C GLN A 162 -27.60 45.66 32.02
N SER A 163 -27.45 44.48 32.65
CA SER A 163 -28.19 44.13 33.86
C SER A 163 -27.58 44.70 35.16
N GLU A 164 -26.32 45.14 35.09
CA GLU A 164 -25.58 45.75 36.21
C GLU A 164 -25.52 47.30 36.14
N SER A 165 -26.25 47.94 35.20
CA SER A 165 -26.38 49.40 35.08
C SER A 165 -27.75 49.91 35.50
#